data_AF-A0A9E0XTU7-F1
#
_entry.id   AF-A0A9E0XTU7-F1
#
_cell.length_a   1.000
_cell.length_b   1.000
_cell.length_c   1.000
_cell.angle_alpha   90.00
_cell.angle_beta   90.00
_cell.angle_gamma   90.00
#
_symmetry.space_group_name_H-M   'P 1'
#
loop_
_entity.id
_entity.type
_entity.pdbx_description
1 polymer ?
#
loop_
_entity_poly.entity_id
_entity_poly.type
_entity_poly.pdbx_seq_one_letter_code
_entity_poly.pdbx_strand_id
1 'polypeptide(L)'
;MKKLAMSLALLMASGTLPAADLLQIYRLAQDNDPNFAAAKATLEAGQEKGPQGLAGLLPMIGASVDRTRNEVEVTTPAGATLQPKTKYNSHGYGISLTQPLFRWQNWAAYGQSKLMVAQAEANFVQARQDLILRVSQAYFDLLYAEDNAKAVQASKKAISRHGHHYRYP
;
A
#
# COMPACT_ATOMS: atom_id res chain seq x y z
N MET A 1 -25.70 -13.71 21.32
CA MET A 1 -26.06 -15.00 20.67
C MET A 1 -26.59 -14.88 19.23
N LYS A 2 -27.04 -13.71 18.75
CA LYS A 2 -27.49 -13.53 17.35
C LYS A 2 -26.36 -13.48 16.30
N LYS A 3 -25.11 -13.21 16.71
CA LYS A 3 -23.94 -13.13 15.80
C LYS A 3 -23.36 -14.50 15.39
N LEU A 4 -23.68 -15.57 16.12
CA LEU A 4 -23.27 -16.94 15.76
C LEU A 4 -24.17 -17.56 14.68
N ALA A 5 -25.44 -17.15 14.62
CA ALA A 5 -26.38 -17.67 13.62
C ALA A 5 -26.05 -17.18 12.19
N MET A 6 -25.40 -16.01 12.09
CA MET A 6 -25.07 -15.39 10.79
C MET A 6 -23.81 -15.99 10.15
N SER A 7 -22.97 -16.68 10.92
CA SER A 7 -21.77 -17.38 10.43
C SER A 7 -22.11 -18.73 9.78
N LEU A 8 -23.22 -19.36 10.19
CA LEU A 8 -23.61 -20.70 9.72
C LEU A 8 -24.44 -20.66 8.42
N ALA A 9 -25.06 -19.53 8.10
CA ALA A 9 -25.81 -19.35 6.86
C ALA A 9 -24.92 -19.24 5.62
N LEU A 10 -23.64 -18.83 5.78
CA LEU A 10 -22.70 -18.72 4.66
C LEU A 10 -22.11 -20.07 4.22
N LEU A 11 -22.27 -21.13 5.03
CA LEU A 11 -21.83 -22.49 4.68
C LEU A 11 -22.84 -23.23 3.76
N MET A 12 -24.08 -22.75 3.65
CA MET A 12 -25.15 -23.47 2.93
C MET A 12 -25.35 -23.00 1.49
N ALA A 13 -24.62 -21.97 1.04
CA ALA A 13 -24.55 -21.58 -0.37
C ALA A 13 -23.47 -22.39 -1.12
N SER A 14 -23.49 -23.71 -0.96
CA SER A 14 -22.67 -24.61 -1.76
C SER A 14 -23.37 -24.84 -3.10
N GLY A 15 -23.33 -23.82 -3.97
CA GLY A 15 -23.52 -24.07 -5.39
C GLY A 15 -22.41 -25.02 -5.84
N THR A 16 -22.74 -25.99 -6.68
CA THR A 16 -21.74 -26.76 -7.42
C THR A 16 -21.05 -25.80 -8.40
N LEU A 17 -20.12 -25.01 -7.88
CA LEU A 17 -19.19 -24.28 -8.73
C LEU A 17 -18.33 -25.35 -9.42
N PRO A 18 -18.24 -25.36 -10.76
CA PRO A 18 -17.18 -26.09 -11.45
C PRO A 18 -15.86 -25.93 -10.71
N ALA A 19 -15.12 -27.02 -10.52
CA ALA A 19 -13.79 -26.99 -9.90
C ALA A 19 -13.04 -25.78 -10.45
N ALA A 20 -12.76 -24.81 -9.59
CA ALA A 20 -12.26 -23.52 -10.03
C ALA A 20 -10.87 -23.74 -10.64
N ASP A 21 -10.73 -23.41 -11.93
CA ASP A 21 -9.47 -23.52 -12.62
C ASP A 21 -8.41 -22.63 -11.95
N LEU A 22 -7.15 -23.07 -11.95
CA LEU A 22 -6.05 -22.35 -11.32
C LEU A 22 -5.98 -20.90 -11.82
N LEU A 23 -6.23 -20.71 -13.12
CA LEU A 23 -6.27 -19.38 -13.73
C LEU A 23 -7.41 -18.51 -13.20
N GLN A 24 -8.55 -19.10 -12.85
CA GLN A 24 -9.69 -18.40 -12.29
C GLN A 24 -9.43 -17.96 -10.85
N ILE A 25 -8.80 -18.82 -10.04
CA ILE A 25 -8.36 -18.47 -8.69
C ILE A 25 -7.27 -17.40 -8.73
N TYR A 26 -6.33 -17.47 -9.70
CA TYR A 26 -5.32 -16.44 -9.87
C TYR A 26 -5.95 -15.06 -10.17
N ARG A 27 -6.90 -14.97 -11.10
CA ARG A 27 -7.61 -13.71 -11.40
C ARG A 27 -8.33 -13.17 -10.17
N LEU A 28 -9.04 -14.04 -9.44
CA LEU A 28 -9.70 -13.65 -8.20
C LEU A 28 -8.70 -13.12 -7.16
N ALA A 29 -7.52 -13.76 -7.05
CA ALA A 29 -6.48 -13.34 -6.14
C ALA A 29 -5.83 -12.01 -6.56
N GLN A 30 -5.71 -11.70 -7.85
CA GLN A 30 -5.22 -10.38 -8.29
C GLN A 30 -6.10 -9.23 -7.78
N ASP A 31 -7.42 -9.45 -7.68
CA ASP A 31 -8.35 -8.41 -7.23
C ASP A 31 -8.51 -8.36 -5.70
N ASN A 32 -8.20 -9.45 -4.98
CA ASN A 32 -8.53 -9.58 -3.55
C ASN A 32 -7.32 -9.84 -2.63
N ASP A 33 -6.13 -10.15 -3.16
CA ASP A 33 -4.94 -10.39 -2.34
C ASP A 33 -4.39 -9.07 -1.76
N PRO A 34 -4.36 -8.91 -0.42
CA PRO A 34 -3.93 -7.65 0.21
C PRO A 34 -2.44 -7.36 0.01
N ASN A 35 -1.59 -8.39 -0.13
CA ASN A 35 -0.16 -8.19 -0.36
C ASN A 35 0.09 -7.70 -1.79
N PHE A 36 -0.65 -8.21 -2.76
CA PHE A 36 -0.59 -7.76 -4.16
C PHE A 36 -1.13 -6.34 -4.30
N ALA A 37 -2.23 -6.01 -3.62
CA ALA A 37 -2.76 -4.63 -3.57
C ALA A 37 -1.75 -3.66 -2.93
N ALA A 38 -1.10 -4.05 -1.84
CA ALA A 38 -0.06 -3.24 -1.21
C ALA A 38 1.17 -3.04 -2.12
N ALA A 39 1.57 -4.09 -2.86
CA ALA A 39 2.65 -4.00 -3.84
C ALA A 39 2.30 -3.04 -4.99
N LYS A 40 1.03 -3.05 -5.47
CA LYS A 40 0.55 -2.11 -6.47
C LYS A 40 0.58 -0.66 -5.96
N ALA A 41 0.11 -0.40 -4.74
CA ALA A 41 0.19 0.94 -4.15
C ALA A 41 1.64 1.40 -3.97
N THR A 42 2.55 0.47 -3.64
CA THR A 42 3.99 0.76 -3.55
C THR A 42 4.59 1.10 -4.92
N LEU A 43 4.16 0.42 -5.99
CA LEU A 43 4.54 0.76 -7.36
C LEU A 43 4.08 2.18 -7.73
N GLU A 44 2.81 2.50 -7.47
CA GLU A 44 2.25 3.83 -7.76
C GLU A 44 3.04 4.93 -7.02
N ALA A 45 3.32 4.73 -5.73
CA ALA A 45 4.17 5.64 -4.96
C ALA A 45 5.62 5.72 -5.48
N GLY A 46 6.13 4.60 -6.00
CA GLY A 46 7.45 4.53 -6.62
C GLY A 46 7.53 5.29 -7.95
N GLN A 47 6.48 5.23 -8.76
CA GLN A 47 6.38 5.96 -10.04
C GLN A 47 6.42 7.49 -9.83
N GLU A 48 5.84 7.98 -8.73
CA GLU A 48 5.88 9.40 -8.35
C GLU A 48 7.29 9.92 -8.01
N LYS A 49 8.27 9.03 -7.81
CA LYS A 49 9.68 9.45 -7.62
C LYS A 49 10.23 10.15 -8.86
N GLY A 50 9.85 9.72 -10.06
CA GLY A 50 10.32 10.34 -11.32
C GLY A 50 9.93 11.82 -11.41
N PRO A 51 8.64 12.17 -11.30
CA PRO A 51 8.18 13.56 -11.24
C PRO A 51 8.82 14.36 -10.09
N GLN A 52 8.98 13.76 -8.90
CA GLN A 52 9.66 14.42 -7.77
C GLN A 52 11.13 14.75 -8.08
N GLY A 53 11.85 13.84 -8.74
CA GLY A 53 13.22 14.07 -9.18
C GLY A 53 13.31 15.14 -10.27
N LEU A 54 12.34 15.16 -11.20
CA LEU A 54 12.24 16.16 -12.25
C LEU A 54 11.99 17.57 -11.68
N ALA A 55 11.21 17.69 -10.60
CA ALA A 55 10.86 18.97 -9.99
C ALA A 55 12.10 19.81 -9.61
N GLY A 56 13.21 19.17 -9.24
CA GLY A 56 14.47 19.87 -8.96
C GLY A 56 15.13 20.53 -10.18
N LEU A 57 14.76 20.14 -11.39
CA LEU A 57 15.23 20.72 -12.65
C LEU A 57 14.29 21.81 -13.18
N LEU A 58 13.09 21.93 -12.62
CA LEU A 58 12.08 22.91 -13.03
C LEU A 58 12.22 24.21 -12.21
N PRO A 59 11.72 25.33 -12.73
CA PRO A 59 11.58 26.55 -11.93
C PRO A 59 10.62 26.34 -10.76
N MET A 60 10.95 26.89 -9.59
CA MET A 60 10.12 26.88 -8.40
C MET A 60 9.43 28.24 -8.23
N ILE A 61 8.11 28.24 -8.06
CA ILE A 61 7.33 29.43 -7.74
C ILE A 61 6.87 29.35 -6.29
N GLY A 62 7.12 30.40 -5.52
CA GLY A 62 6.67 30.54 -4.15
C GLY A 62 5.86 31.81 -3.95
N ALA A 63 4.87 31.76 -3.07
CA ALA A 63 4.12 32.91 -2.61
C ALA A 63 4.17 32.97 -1.08
N SER A 64 4.26 34.17 -0.54
CA SER A 64 4.37 34.44 0.90
C SER A 64 3.45 35.58 1.30
N VAL A 65 2.88 35.45 2.50
CA VAL A 65 2.07 36.47 3.15
C VAL A 65 2.49 36.52 4.60
N ASP A 66 2.79 37.71 5.10
CA ASP A 66 3.17 37.93 6.49
C ASP A 66 2.44 39.11 7.11
N ARG A 67 2.24 39.04 8.42
CA ARG A 67 1.71 40.13 9.23
C ARG A 67 2.50 40.20 10.52
N THR A 68 3.18 41.32 10.72
CA THR A 68 4.05 41.57 11.86
C THR A 68 3.52 42.73 12.68
N ARG A 69 3.31 42.53 13.99
CA ARG A 69 2.96 43.61 14.91
C ARG A 69 4.24 44.11 15.58
N ASN A 70 4.60 45.34 15.28
CA ASN A 70 5.80 45.99 15.77
C ASN A 70 5.48 46.90 16.94
N GLU A 71 6.34 46.87 17.94
CA GLU A 71 6.25 47.68 19.14
C GLU A 71 7.64 48.25 19.42
N VAL A 72 7.80 49.55 19.21
CA VAL A 72 9.09 50.25 19.30
C VAL A 72 9.09 51.16 20.52
N GLU A 73 10.11 51.01 21.34
CA GLU A 73 10.34 51.80 22.55
C GLU A 73 11.77 52.34 22.52
N VAL A 74 11.93 53.65 22.72
CA VAL A 74 13.23 54.33 22.70
C VAL A 74 13.55 54.82 24.11
N THR A 75 14.55 54.22 24.74
CA THR A 75 15.00 54.55 26.11
C THR A 75 16.42 55.08 26.11
N THR A 76 16.72 55.99 27.03
CA THR A 76 18.09 56.41 27.35
C THR A 76 18.87 55.32 28.08
N PRO A 77 20.21 55.39 28.14
CA PRO A 77 21.03 54.49 28.95
C PRO A 77 20.70 54.52 30.46
N ALA A 78 20.11 55.62 30.96
CA ALA A 78 19.66 55.77 32.34
C ALA A 78 18.22 55.25 32.57
N GLY A 79 17.58 54.66 31.55
CA GLY A 79 16.25 54.04 31.66
C GLY A 79 15.07 54.99 31.44
N ALA A 80 15.29 56.28 31.20
CA ALA A 80 14.22 57.23 30.89
C ALA A 80 13.74 57.06 29.44
N THR A 81 12.43 56.92 29.24
CA THR A 81 11.79 56.82 27.92
C THR A 81 11.82 58.17 27.19
N LEU A 82 12.42 58.22 26.00
CA LEU A 82 12.58 59.43 25.19
C LEU A 82 11.39 59.71 24.27
N GLN A 83 10.64 58.68 23.88
CA GLN A 83 9.48 58.81 22.98
C GLN A 83 8.34 57.86 23.39
N PRO A 84 7.08 58.25 23.15
CA PRO A 84 5.93 57.39 23.38
C PRO A 84 6.06 56.04 22.65
N LYS A 85 5.60 54.97 23.31
CA LYS A 85 5.66 53.63 22.73
C LYS A 85 4.86 53.57 21.42
N THR A 86 5.53 53.30 20.31
CA THR A 86 4.91 53.28 18.99
C THR A 86 4.53 51.85 18.60
N LYS A 87 3.24 51.61 18.33
CA LYS A 87 2.74 50.32 17.86
C LYS A 87 2.24 50.46 16.43
N TYR A 88 2.72 49.61 15.54
CA TYR A 88 2.23 49.56 14.16
C TYR A 88 2.21 48.13 13.65
N ASN A 89 1.31 47.88 12.69
CA ASN A 89 1.23 46.59 12.03
C ASN A 89 1.83 46.71 10.63
N SER A 90 2.72 45.79 10.28
CA SER A 90 3.27 45.61 8.95
C SER A 90 2.62 44.39 8.31
N HIS A 91 2.35 44.46 7.02
CA HIS A 91 1.85 43.34 6.21
C HIS A 91 2.76 43.23 4.99
N GLY A 92 3.18 42.01 4.67
CA GLY A 92 3.97 41.71 3.49
C GLY A 92 3.28 40.68 2.62
N TYR A 93 3.41 40.87 1.30
CA TYR A 93 2.99 39.90 0.29
C TYR A 93 4.13 39.80 -0.72
N GLY A 94 4.53 38.59 -1.10
CA GLY A 94 5.63 38.38 -2.01
C GLY A 94 5.43 37.15 -2.90
N ILE A 95 5.78 37.26 -4.17
CA ILE A 95 5.86 36.15 -5.11
C ILE A 95 7.30 36.05 -5.61
N SER A 96 7.88 34.85 -5.63
CA SER A 96 9.25 34.60 -6.07
C SER A 96 9.29 33.44 -7.08
N LEU A 97 10.04 33.62 -8.16
CA LEU A 97 10.35 32.57 -9.15
C LEU A 97 11.86 32.28 -9.09
N THR A 98 12.24 31.03 -8.83
CA THR A 98 13.63 30.58 -8.76
C THR A 98 13.89 29.52 -9.82
N GLN A 99 14.77 29.82 -10.78
CA GLN A 99 15.18 28.86 -11.81
C GLN A 99 16.69 28.57 -11.71
N PRO A 100 17.09 27.29 -11.55
CA PRO A 100 18.49 26.92 -11.65
C PRO A 100 18.95 26.98 -13.11
N LEU A 101 19.98 27.77 -13.43
CA LEU A 101 20.56 27.80 -14.78
C LEU A 101 21.40 26.54 -15.07
N PHE A 102 22.19 26.08 -14.09
CA PHE A 102 22.95 24.83 -14.19
C PHE A 102 23.31 24.29 -12.80
N ARG A 103 22.92 23.04 -12.50
CA ARG A 103 23.28 22.34 -11.24
C ARG A 103 23.41 20.83 -11.48
N TRP A 104 24.63 20.31 -11.52
CA TRP A 104 24.89 18.88 -11.75
C TRP A 104 24.20 17.95 -10.74
N GLN A 105 24.14 18.39 -9.47
CA GLN A 105 23.46 17.65 -8.40
C GLN A 105 21.99 17.33 -8.74
N ASN A 106 21.27 18.26 -9.40
CA ASN A 106 19.86 18.06 -9.75
C ASN A 106 19.71 17.05 -10.89
N TRP A 107 20.65 17.02 -11.83
CA TRP A 107 20.68 16.03 -12.91
C TRP A 107 20.96 14.62 -12.37
N ALA A 108 21.93 14.50 -11.46
CA ALA A 108 22.22 13.25 -10.78
C ALA A 108 21.01 12.75 -9.98
N ALA A 109 20.33 13.64 -9.25
CA ALA A 109 19.12 13.31 -8.50
C ALA A 109 17.97 12.86 -9.42
N TYR A 110 17.77 13.51 -10.56
CA TYR A 110 16.79 13.08 -11.56
C TYR A 110 17.14 11.70 -12.13
N GLY A 111 18.41 11.45 -12.48
CA GLY A 111 18.87 10.13 -12.90
C GLY A 111 18.60 9.04 -11.84
N GLN A 112 18.93 9.32 -10.58
CA GLN A 112 18.65 8.42 -9.45
C GLN A 112 17.15 8.16 -9.30
N SER A 113 16.29 9.17 -9.47
CA SER A 113 14.85 9.00 -9.37
C SER A 113 14.30 8.01 -10.41
N LYS A 114 14.85 7.98 -11.63
CA LYS A 114 14.47 7.01 -12.66
C LYS A 114 14.85 5.58 -12.25
N LEU A 115 16.03 5.41 -11.63
CA LEU A 115 16.44 4.12 -11.11
C LEU A 115 15.53 3.65 -9.97
N MET A 116 15.05 4.56 -9.12
CA MET A 116 14.06 4.23 -8.09
C MET A 116 12.71 3.80 -8.68
N VAL A 117 12.26 4.43 -9.77
CA VAL A 117 11.06 3.99 -10.50
C VAL A 117 11.25 2.58 -11.06
N ALA A 118 12.37 2.33 -11.75
CA ALA A 118 12.69 1.00 -12.28
C ALA A 118 12.79 -0.07 -11.18
N GLN A 119 13.32 0.29 -10.01
CA GLN A 119 13.36 -0.60 -8.85
C GLN A 119 11.94 -0.91 -8.33
N ALA A 120 11.06 0.08 -8.25
CA ALA A 120 9.66 -0.14 -7.85
C ALA A 120 8.92 -1.07 -8.83
N GLU A 121 9.15 -0.89 -10.14
CA GLU A 121 8.63 -1.78 -11.18
C GLU A 121 9.13 -3.22 -11.03
N ALA A 122 10.44 -3.40 -10.81
CA ALA A 122 11.02 -4.73 -10.58
C ALA A 122 10.43 -5.41 -9.33
N ASN A 123 10.28 -4.66 -8.23
CA ASN A 123 9.65 -5.18 -7.00
C ASN A 123 8.19 -5.58 -7.22
N PHE A 124 7.43 -4.83 -8.03
CA PHE A 124 6.06 -5.20 -8.38
C PHE A 124 6.00 -6.46 -9.25
N VAL A 125 6.92 -6.61 -10.20
CA VAL A 125 7.05 -7.84 -11.01
C VAL A 125 7.39 -9.04 -10.12
N GLN A 126 8.22 -8.87 -9.10
CA GLN A 126 8.50 -9.90 -8.11
C GLN A 126 7.24 -10.25 -7.30
N ALA A 127 6.51 -9.27 -6.78
CA ALA A 127 5.27 -9.51 -6.03
C ALA A 127 4.20 -10.24 -6.86
N ARG A 128 4.15 -9.99 -8.17
CA ARG A 128 3.30 -10.75 -9.11
C ARG A 128 3.72 -12.22 -9.21
N GLN A 129 5.02 -12.51 -9.26
CA GLN A 129 5.52 -13.89 -9.26
C GLN A 129 5.22 -14.59 -7.93
N ASP A 130 5.39 -13.89 -6.81
CA ASP A 130 5.02 -14.42 -5.49
C ASP A 130 3.53 -14.76 -5.41
N LEU A 131 2.66 -13.93 -5.96
CA LEU A 131 1.22 -14.22 -6.05
C LEU A 131 0.95 -15.51 -6.84
N ILE A 132 1.59 -15.68 -8.00
CA ILE A 132 1.46 -16.89 -8.83
C ILE A 132 1.86 -18.14 -8.02
N LEU A 133 3.00 -18.08 -7.32
CA LEU A 133 3.50 -19.18 -6.51
C LEU A 133 2.55 -19.51 -5.34
N ARG A 134 2.09 -18.51 -4.59
CA ARG A 134 1.16 -18.71 -3.47
C ARG A 134 -0.17 -19.31 -3.91
N VAL A 135 -0.74 -18.82 -5.02
CA VAL A 135 -2.00 -19.33 -5.57
C VAL A 135 -1.83 -20.77 -6.04
N SER A 136 -0.72 -21.07 -6.72
CA SER A 136 -0.43 -22.43 -7.20
C SER A 136 -0.26 -23.41 -6.03
N GLN A 137 0.50 -23.04 -5.00
CA GLN A 137 0.69 -23.86 -3.81
C GLN A 137 -0.65 -24.12 -3.10
N ALA A 138 -1.43 -23.07 -2.82
CA ALA A 138 -2.72 -23.21 -2.14
C ALA A 138 -3.71 -24.08 -2.93
N TYR A 139 -3.71 -23.99 -4.26
CA TYR A 139 -4.54 -24.83 -5.13
C TYR A 139 -4.16 -26.31 -5.03
N PHE A 140 -2.86 -26.63 -5.13
CA PHE A 140 -2.41 -28.02 -5.05
C PHE A 140 -2.52 -28.61 -3.63
N ASP A 141 -2.35 -27.79 -2.59
CA ASP A 141 -2.59 -28.21 -1.21
C ASP A 141 -4.06 -28.59 -0.96
N LEU A 142 -4.99 -27.83 -1.55
CA LEU A 142 -6.42 -28.16 -1.50
C LEU A 142 -6.70 -29.50 -2.20
N LEU A 143 -6.19 -29.68 -3.42
CA LEU A 143 -6.39 -30.93 -4.18
C LEU A 143 -5.82 -32.14 -3.42
N TYR A 144 -4.65 -31.99 -2.81
CA TYR A 144 -4.04 -33.02 -1.98
C TYR A 144 -4.88 -33.34 -0.74
N ALA A 145 -5.44 -32.32 -0.07
CA ALA A 145 -6.31 -32.51 1.09
C ALA A 145 -7.62 -33.23 0.71
N GLU A 146 -8.21 -32.89 -0.44
CA GLU A 146 -9.40 -33.57 -0.96
C GLU A 146 -9.16 -35.06 -1.24
N ASP A 147 -8.02 -35.39 -1.85
CA ASP A 147 -7.68 -36.78 -2.16
C ASP A 147 -7.40 -37.60 -0.90
N ASN A 148 -6.72 -37.01 0.09
CA ASN A 148 -6.56 -37.63 1.41
C ASN A 148 -7.90 -37.87 2.10
N ALA A 149 -8.82 -36.90 2.06
CA ALA A 149 -10.15 -37.05 2.65
C ALA A 149 -10.94 -38.20 2.01
N LYS A 150 -10.90 -38.31 0.67
CA LYS A 150 -11.51 -39.43 -0.08
C LYS A 150 -10.89 -40.77 0.33
N ALA A 151 -9.57 -40.85 0.45
CA ALA A 151 -8.87 -42.07 0.85
C ALA A 151 -9.25 -42.52 2.27
N VAL A 152 -9.28 -41.60 3.23
CA VAL A 152 -9.70 -41.89 4.61
C VAL A 152 -11.16 -42.36 4.66
N GLN A 153 -12.05 -41.73 3.89
CA GLN A 153 -13.46 -42.11 3.82
C GLN A 153 -13.64 -43.51 3.20
N ALA A 154 -12.85 -43.83 2.16
CA ALA A 154 -12.84 -45.15 1.55
C ALA A 154 -12.37 -46.24 2.53
N SER A 155 -11.27 -46.00 3.26
CA SER A 155 -10.78 -46.92 4.30
C SER A 155 -11.81 -47.13 5.40
N LYS A 156 -12.46 -46.05 5.89
CA LYS A 156 -13.54 -46.16 6.89
C LYS A 156 -14.69 -47.03 6.39
N LYS A 157 -15.12 -46.86 5.13
CA LYS A 157 -16.19 -47.66 4.52
C LYS A 157 -15.79 -49.12 4.26
N ALA A 158 -14.51 -49.40 4.04
CA ALA A 158 -14.00 -50.76 3.93
C ALA A 158 -13.99 -51.48 5.28
N ILE A 159 -13.50 -50.80 6.33
CA ILE A 159 -13.49 -51.31 7.71
C ILE A 159 -14.91 -51.55 8.22
N SER A 160 -15.86 -50.63 7.98
CA SER A 160 -17.24 -50.82 8.40
C SER A 160 -17.88 -52.04 7.73
N ARG A 161 -17.59 -52.29 6.44
CA ARG A 161 -18.09 -53.46 5.71
C ARG A 161 -17.52 -54.78 6.24
N HIS A 162 -16.23 -54.82 6.58
CA HIS A 162 -15.64 -56.00 7.23
C HIS A 162 -16.24 -56.22 8.63
N GLY A 163 -16.36 -55.18 9.46
CA GLY A 163 -16.94 -55.29 10.81
C GLY A 163 -18.40 -55.76 10.84
N HIS A 164 -19.20 -55.45 9.81
CA HIS A 164 -20.55 -55.97 9.66
C HIS A 164 -20.60 -57.46 9.27
N HIS A 165 -19.56 -57.98 8.62
CA HIS A 165 -19.51 -59.39 8.21
C HIS A 165 -19.25 -60.35 9.38
N TYR A 166 -18.71 -59.86 10.50
CA TYR A 166 -18.44 -60.64 11.73
C TYR A 166 -19.55 -60.56 12.79
N ARG A 167 -20.68 -59.91 12.50
CA ARG A 167 -21.72 -59.61 13.51
C ARG A 167 -23.04 -60.37 13.35
N TYR A 168 -23.06 -61.46 12.57
CA TYR A 168 -24.20 -62.37 12.49
C TYR A 168 -23.74 -63.85 12.52
N PRO A 169 -24.08 -64.63 13.55
CA PRO A 169 -24.29 -66.08 13.41
C PRO A 169 -25.64 -66.38 12.74
#